data_AF-A0A7R9EKI8-F1
#
_entry.id   AF-A0A7R9EKI8-F1
#
_cell.length_a   1.000
_cell.length_b   1.000
_cell.length_c   1.000
_cell.angle_alpha   90.00
_cell.angle_beta   90.00
_cell.angle_gamma   90.00
#
_symmetry.space_group_name_H-M   'P 1'
#
loop_
_entity.id
_entity.type
_entity.pdbx_description
1 polymer ?
#
loop_
_entity_poly.entity_id
_entity_poly.type
_entity_poly.pdbx_seq_one_letter_code
_entity_poly.pdbx_strand_id
1 'polypeptide(L)'
;SISIGKAVNHIENPVKEKHVRSTIIGTFHEKGGNTFWSCVLRLPMQDDRIVAWKFCHVLHKVLREGHPKVLSDSQRFRGRIEDLGKLWVHLREGYGKLIHLYTQLLMTKLDFHRRNPRFPGNLQVTKEELQDIGENDINN
;
A
#
# COMPACT_ATOMS: atom_id res chain seq x y z
N SER A 1 14.11 2.65 -8.26
CA SER A 1 14.77 1.37 -7.93
C SER A 1 14.33 0.28 -8.90
N ILE A 2 15.28 -0.54 -9.38
CA ILE A 2 15.05 -1.66 -10.30
C ILE A 2 14.08 -2.70 -9.69
N SER A 3 14.11 -2.90 -8.36
CA SER A 3 13.25 -3.88 -7.69
C SER A 3 11.76 -3.57 -7.81
N ILE A 4 11.39 -2.29 -7.75
CA ILE A 4 9.99 -1.84 -7.83
C ILE A 4 9.40 -2.13 -9.21
N GLY A 5 10.12 -1.76 -10.28
CA GLY A 5 9.70 -2.06 -11.65
C GLY A 5 9.68 -3.56 -11.95
N LYS A 6 10.56 -4.35 -11.33
CA LYS A 6 10.51 -5.81 -11.44
C LYS A 6 9.36 -6.44 -10.64
N ALA A 7 8.91 -5.82 -9.55
CA ALA A 7 7.77 -6.29 -8.76
C ALA A 7 6.44 -5.92 -9.45
N VAL A 8 6.32 -4.70 -9.96
CA VAL A 8 5.12 -4.15 -10.60
C VAL A 8 5.34 -4.10 -12.11
N ASN A 9 5.20 -5.26 -12.76
CA ASN A 9 5.40 -5.46 -14.19
C ASN A 9 4.11 -5.98 -14.87
N HIS A 10 4.09 -6.00 -16.21
CA HIS A 10 2.94 -6.42 -17.02
C HIS A 10 2.76 -7.94 -17.15
N ILE A 11 3.70 -8.74 -16.66
CA ILE A 11 3.67 -10.20 -16.84
C ILE A 11 2.64 -10.79 -15.88
N GLU A 12 1.67 -11.55 -16.38
CA GLU A 12 0.64 -12.21 -15.55
C GLU A 12 1.21 -13.41 -14.80
N ASN A 13 1.91 -13.13 -13.70
CA ASN A 13 2.46 -14.11 -12.77
C ASN A 13 2.47 -13.55 -11.35
N PRO A 14 2.62 -14.42 -10.33
CA PRO A 14 2.79 -13.96 -8.96
C PRO A 14 3.97 -12.99 -8.83
N VAL A 15 3.79 -11.95 -8.00
CA VAL A 15 4.89 -11.02 -7.70
C VAL A 15 6.02 -11.78 -7.02
N LYS A 16 7.22 -11.72 -7.59
CA LYS A 16 8.39 -12.43 -7.01
C LYS A 16 8.74 -11.84 -5.64
N GLU A 17 8.72 -12.68 -4.61
CA GLU A 17 8.93 -12.26 -3.22
C GLU A 17 10.25 -11.49 -3.01
N LYS A 18 11.32 -11.90 -3.69
CA LYS A 18 12.61 -11.20 -3.62
C LYS A 18 12.50 -9.72 -4.01
N HIS A 19 11.65 -9.36 -4.98
CA HIS A 19 11.47 -7.98 -5.40
C HIS A 19 10.62 -7.18 -4.42
N VAL A 20 9.62 -7.81 -3.80
CA VAL A 20 8.83 -7.21 -2.70
C VAL A 20 9.73 -6.96 -1.49
N ARG A 21 10.52 -7.96 -1.08
CA ARG A 21 11.49 -7.85 0.04
C ARG A 21 12.50 -6.74 -0.20
N SER A 22 13.11 -6.66 -1.39
CA SER A 22 14.01 -5.56 -1.72
C SER A 22 13.32 -4.20 -1.72
N THR A 23 12.03 -4.13 -2.10
CA THR A 23 11.25 -2.89 -2.05
C THR A 23 11.00 -2.45 -0.60
N ILE A 24 10.60 -3.38 0.26
CA ILE A 24 10.41 -3.15 1.71
C ILE A 24 11.72 -2.67 2.35
N ILE A 25 12.82 -3.40 2.15
CA ILE A 25 14.16 -3.04 2.67
C ILE A 25 14.55 -1.64 2.18
N GLY A 26 14.28 -1.33 0.90
CA GLY A 26 14.49 0.01 0.34
C GLY A 26 13.78 1.11 1.14
N THR A 27 12.56 0.89 1.63
CA THR A 27 11.87 1.91 2.45
C THR A 27 12.58 2.20 3.78
N PHE A 28 13.30 1.23 4.35
CA PHE A 28 14.09 1.44 5.56
C PHE A 28 15.37 2.22 5.27
N HIS A 29 16.08 1.89 4.18
CA HIS A 29 17.26 2.64 3.75
C HIS A 29 16.92 4.10 3.45
N GLU A 30 15.80 4.35 2.79
CA GLU A 30 15.32 5.68 2.41
C GLU A 30 14.53 6.40 3.54
N LYS A 31 14.35 5.74 4.69
CA LYS A 31 13.59 6.24 5.85
C LYS A 31 12.17 6.72 5.52
N GLY A 32 11.49 6.04 4.59
CA GLY A 32 10.15 6.42 4.16
C GLY A 32 9.70 5.83 2.81
N GLY A 33 8.55 6.29 2.34
CA GLY A 33 7.89 5.78 1.13
C GLY A 33 8.17 6.58 -0.15
N ASN A 34 8.94 7.66 -0.09
CA ASN A 34 9.11 8.60 -1.22
C ASN A 34 9.62 7.92 -2.49
N THR A 35 10.70 7.12 -2.39
CA THR A 35 11.29 6.42 -3.54
C THR A 35 10.33 5.38 -4.12
N PHE A 36 9.53 4.72 -3.28
CA PHE A 36 8.48 3.79 -3.72
C PHE A 36 7.46 4.53 -4.59
N TRP A 37 6.85 5.58 -4.05
CA TRP A 37 5.81 6.37 -4.73
C TRP A 37 6.33 7.02 -6.02
N SER A 38 7.51 7.63 -5.99
CA SER A 38 8.14 8.20 -7.19
C SER A 38 8.32 7.17 -8.30
N CYS A 39 8.61 5.90 -7.97
CA CYS A 39 8.76 4.86 -8.98
C CYS A 39 7.42 4.36 -9.53
N VAL A 40 6.45 4.04 -8.65
CA VAL A 40 5.18 3.46 -9.09
C VAL A 40 4.32 4.44 -9.88
N LEU A 41 4.40 5.75 -9.59
CA LEU A 41 3.67 6.79 -10.32
C LEU A 41 4.07 6.92 -11.80
N ARG A 42 5.21 6.34 -12.21
CA ARG A 42 5.65 6.29 -13.61
C ARG A 42 5.22 5.02 -14.34
N LEU A 43 4.54 4.09 -13.67
CA LEU A 43 4.10 2.83 -14.25
C LEU A 43 2.70 2.99 -14.88
N PRO A 44 2.39 2.27 -15.97
CA PRO A 44 1.12 2.38 -16.70
C PRO A 44 -0.04 1.66 -15.98
N MET A 45 -0.30 1.99 -14.72
CA MET A 45 -1.34 1.32 -13.91
C MET A 45 -2.78 1.65 -14.34
N GLN A 46 -2.97 2.67 -15.17
CA GLN A 46 -4.29 3.01 -15.72
C GLN A 46 -4.60 2.19 -16.97
N ASP A 47 -3.57 1.77 -17.72
CA ASP A 47 -3.71 1.08 -19.00
C ASP A 47 -3.52 -0.44 -18.88
N ASP A 48 -2.80 -0.90 -17.85
CA ASP A 48 -2.47 -2.31 -17.65
C ASP A 48 -3.02 -2.84 -16.31
N ARG A 49 -3.99 -3.75 -16.41
CA ARG A 49 -4.67 -4.37 -15.27
C ARG A 49 -3.72 -5.21 -14.39
N ILE A 50 -2.71 -5.84 -14.99
CA ILE A 50 -1.74 -6.66 -14.27
C ILE A 50 -0.80 -5.75 -13.47
N VAL A 51 -0.37 -4.63 -14.08
CA VAL A 51 0.40 -3.59 -13.38
C VAL A 51 -0.43 -2.99 -12.23
N ALA A 52 -1.70 -2.66 -12.45
CA ALA A 52 -2.60 -2.13 -11.42
C ALA A 52 -2.80 -3.10 -10.24
N TRP A 53 -3.05 -4.38 -10.54
CA TRP A 53 -3.19 -5.44 -9.54
C TRP A 53 -1.91 -5.62 -8.72
N LYS A 54 -0.76 -5.69 -9.40
CA LYS A 54 0.55 -5.82 -8.74
C LYS A 54 0.92 -4.59 -7.93
N PHE A 55 0.55 -3.39 -8.39
CA PHE A 55 0.68 -2.17 -7.60
C PHE A 55 -0.08 -2.29 -6.28
N CYS A 56 -1.36 -2.69 -6.33
CA CYS A 56 -2.17 -2.85 -5.12
C CYS A 56 -1.53 -3.86 -4.15
N HIS A 57 -1.09 -5.01 -4.67
CA HIS A 57 -0.42 -6.04 -3.88
C HIS A 57 0.89 -5.54 -3.24
N VAL A 58 1.77 -4.90 -4.01
CA VAL A 58 3.07 -4.43 -3.50
C VAL A 58 2.88 -3.27 -2.52
N LEU A 59 1.95 -2.33 -2.81
CA LEU A 59 1.62 -1.26 -1.88
C LEU A 59 1.09 -1.82 -0.55
N HIS A 60 0.21 -2.82 -0.59
CA HIS A 60 -0.27 -3.47 0.64
C HIS A 60 0.89 -4.03 1.47
N LYS A 61 1.80 -4.78 0.84
CA LYS A 61 2.98 -5.33 1.53
C LYS A 61 3.89 -4.23 2.09
N VAL A 62 4.10 -3.15 1.34
CA VAL A 62 4.91 -2.00 1.76
C VAL A 62 4.26 -1.24 2.92
N LEU A 63 2.94 -1.07 2.94
CA LEU A 63 2.21 -0.48 4.07
C LEU A 63 2.19 -1.39 5.31
N ARG A 64 2.36 -2.70 5.14
CA ARG A 64 2.35 -3.67 6.23
C ARG A 64 3.73 -3.83 6.88
N GLU A 65 4.77 -3.96 6.07
CA GLU A 65 6.12 -4.36 6.49
C GLU A 65 7.19 -3.30 6.25
N GLY A 66 6.86 -2.20 5.57
CA GLY A 66 7.80 -1.11 5.28
C GLY A 66 8.12 -0.25 6.49
N HIS A 67 9.02 0.71 6.29
CA HIS A 67 9.35 1.72 7.29
C HIS A 67 8.07 2.41 7.81
N PRO A 68 7.89 2.67 9.12
CA PRO A 68 6.64 3.20 9.68
C PRO A 68 6.13 4.47 8.99
N LYS A 69 7.04 5.37 8.60
CA LYS A 69 6.73 6.60 7.85
C LYS A 69 6.02 6.35 6.50
N VAL A 70 6.12 5.17 5.92
CA VAL A 70 5.38 4.80 4.69
C VAL A 70 3.88 5.00 4.86
N LEU A 71 3.31 4.70 6.04
CA LEU A 71 1.87 4.89 6.30
C LEU A 71 1.46 6.36 6.18
N SER A 72 2.20 7.26 6.83
CA SER A 72 1.93 8.70 6.78
C SER A 72 2.30 9.32 5.43
N ASP A 73 3.42 8.93 4.84
CA ASP A 73 3.84 9.34 3.49
C ASP A 73 2.79 8.99 2.45
N SER A 74 2.13 7.84 2.60
CA SER A 74 1.13 7.34 1.65
C SER A 74 -0.21 8.07 1.70
N GLN A 75 -0.49 8.82 2.79
CA GLN A 75 -1.75 9.56 2.93
C GLN A 75 -1.94 10.60 1.80
N ARG A 76 -0.85 11.21 1.32
CA ARG A 76 -0.90 12.20 0.23
C ARG A 76 -1.28 11.60 -1.14
N PHE A 77 -1.24 10.28 -1.28
CA PHE A 77 -1.54 9.56 -2.53
C PHE A 77 -2.92 8.89 -2.51
N ARG A 78 -3.74 9.12 -1.48
CA ARG A 78 -5.11 8.58 -1.36
C ARG A 78 -5.96 8.84 -2.59
N GLY A 79 -5.96 10.07 -3.11
CA GLY A 79 -6.72 10.41 -4.32
C GLY A 79 -6.31 9.55 -5.53
N ARG A 80 -5.01 9.26 -5.69
CA ARG A 80 -4.50 8.39 -6.76
C ARG A 80 -5.00 6.95 -6.63
N ILE A 81 -5.08 6.42 -5.40
CA ILE A 81 -5.59 5.07 -5.14
C ILE A 81 -7.10 5.01 -5.43
N GLU A 82 -7.84 6.03 -5.00
CA GLU A 82 -9.27 6.14 -5.24
C GLU A 82 -9.60 6.25 -6.75
N ASP A 83 -8.90 7.12 -7.48
CA ASP A 83 -9.08 7.30 -8.92
C ASP A 83 -8.78 6.01 -9.69
N LEU A 84 -7.73 5.28 -9.29
CA LEU A 84 -7.41 3.97 -9.87
C LEU A 84 -8.57 2.99 -9.65
N GLY A 85 -9.13 2.94 -8.44
CA GLY A 85 -10.28 2.10 -8.12
C GLY A 85 -11.54 2.43 -8.92
N LYS A 86 -11.82 3.73 -9.11
CA LYS A 86 -12.96 4.22 -9.92
C LYS A 86 -12.79 3.85 -11.39
N LEU A 87 -11.59 4.02 -11.94
CA LEU A 87 -11.28 3.63 -13.32
C LEU A 87 -11.58 2.14 -13.56
N TRP A 88 -11.01 1.27 -12.74
CA TRP A 88 -11.07 -0.17 -12.97
C TRP A 88 -12.44 -0.80 -12.70
N VAL A 89 -13.29 -0.20 -11.85
CA VAL A 89 -14.67 -0.69 -11.67
C VAL A 89 -15.56 -0.41 -12.89
N HIS A 90 -15.29 0.66 -13.64
CA HIS A 90 -16.04 0.99 -14.86
C HIS A 90 -15.69 0.10 -16.04
N LEU A 91 -14.48 -0.47 -16.08
CA LEU A 91 -14.04 -1.36 -17.16
C LEU A 91 -14.62 -2.79 -17.07
N ARG A 92 -15.40 -3.09 -16.01
CA ARG A 92 -16.30 -4.24 -15.74
C ARG A 92 -15.85 -5.69 -16.07
N GLU A 93 -14.66 -5.90 -16.62
CA GLU A 93 -14.16 -7.22 -17.04
C GLU A 93 -12.90 -7.64 -16.27
N GLY A 94 -12.79 -8.95 -16.01
CA GLY A 94 -11.61 -9.59 -15.40
C GLY A 94 -11.18 -8.98 -14.06
N TYR A 95 -9.94 -8.48 -14.02
CA TYR A 95 -9.33 -7.92 -12.81
C TYR A 95 -9.97 -6.62 -12.31
N GLY A 96 -10.80 -5.94 -13.10
CA GLY A 96 -11.30 -4.60 -12.77
C GLY A 96 -12.03 -4.54 -11.42
N LYS A 97 -12.95 -5.48 -11.17
CA LYS A 97 -13.65 -5.61 -9.88
C LYS A 97 -12.70 -5.91 -8.72
N LEU A 98 -11.69 -6.76 -8.95
CA LEU A 98 -10.71 -7.14 -7.93
C LEU A 98 -9.80 -5.96 -7.57
N ILE A 99 -9.35 -5.20 -8.56
CA ILE A 99 -8.56 -3.97 -8.36
C ILE A 99 -9.37 -2.95 -7.57
N HIS A 100 -10.63 -2.71 -7.93
CA HIS A 100 -11.51 -1.82 -7.20
C HIS A 100 -11.61 -2.18 -5.71
N LEU A 101 -11.97 -3.44 -5.40
CA LEU A 101 -12.05 -3.92 -4.01
C LEU A 101 -10.71 -3.79 -3.28
N TYR A 102 -9.58 -4.05 -3.96
CA TYR A 102 -8.27 -3.92 -3.34
C TYR A 102 -7.93 -2.45 -3.04
N THR A 103 -8.24 -1.52 -3.95
CA THR A 103 -8.05 -0.08 -3.67
C THR A 103 -8.89 0.39 -2.49
N GLN A 104 -10.12 -0.11 -2.32
CA GLN A 104 -10.93 0.15 -1.14
C GLN A 104 -10.29 -0.39 0.14
N LEU A 105 -9.75 -1.63 0.12
CA LEU A 105 -9.00 -2.19 1.25
C LEU A 105 -7.78 -1.31 1.62
N LEU A 106 -7.03 -0.85 0.63
CA LEU A 106 -5.88 0.04 0.84
C LEU A 106 -6.31 1.38 1.45
N MET A 107 -7.41 1.96 0.98
CA MET A 107 -7.97 3.19 1.52
C MET A 107 -8.44 3.03 2.97
N THR A 108 -9.16 1.94 3.28
CA THR A 108 -9.56 1.58 4.65
C THR A 108 -8.35 1.43 5.56
N LYS A 109 -7.28 0.76 5.09
CA LYS A 109 -6.02 0.65 5.83
C LYS A 109 -5.43 2.03 6.13
N LEU A 110 -5.35 2.91 5.13
CA LEU A 110 -4.83 4.27 5.33
C LEU A 110 -5.71 5.10 6.27
N ASP A 111 -7.03 4.99 6.20
CA ASP A 111 -7.93 5.69 7.13
C ASP A 111 -7.78 5.20 8.57
N PHE A 112 -7.68 3.89 8.77
CA PHE A 112 -7.41 3.32 10.08
C PHE A 112 -6.11 3.88 10.66
N HIS A 113 -5.02 3.87 9.90
CA HIS A 113 -3.72 4.35 10.35
C HIS A 113 -3.64 5.88 10.50
N ARG A 114 -4.51 6.63 9.82
CA ARG A 114 -4.65 8.08 10.03
C ARG A 114 -5.32 8.38 11.37
N ARG A 115 -6.35 7.61 11.73
CA ARG A 115 -7.08 7.76 13.00
C ARG A 115 -6.33 7.17 14.19
N ASN A 116 -5.56 6.11 13.96
CA ASN A 116 -4.89 5.35 15.00
C ASN A 116 -3.37 5.25 14.72
N PRO A 117 -2.62 6.37 14.76
CA PRO A 117 -1.21 6.41 14.34
C PRO A 117 -0.25 5.60 15.20
N ARG A 118 -0.69 5.16 16.39
CA ARG A 118 0.09 4.30 17.29
C ARG A 118 0.11 2.83 16.86
N PHE A 119 -0.81 2.39 16.01
CA PHE A 119 -0.80 1.02 15.52
C PHE A 119 0.27 0.82 14.44
N PRO A 120 1.05 -0.27 14.50
CA PRO A 120 2.01 -0.60 13.46
C PRO A 120 1.32 -1.09 12.19
N GLY A 121 2.02 -1.01 11.05
CA GLY A 121 1.49 -1.40 9.74
C GLY A 121 1.02 -2.86 9.66
N ASN A 122 1.60 -3.76 10.44
CA ASN A 122 1.22 -5.17 10.51
C ASN A 122 0.10 -5.48 11.52
N LEU A 123 -0.36 -4.47 12.26
CA LEU A 123 -1.40 -4.54 13.31
C LEU A 123 -1.05 -5.50 14.45
N GLN A 124 0.21 -5.89 14.61
CA GLN A 124 0.66 -6.70 15.74
C GLN A 124 1.01 -5.78 16.90
N VAL A 125 0.25 -5.88 17.98
CA VAL A 125 0.50 -5.18 19.25
C VAL A 125 0.35 -6.18 20.40
N THR A 126 1.11 -5.99 21.47
CA THR A 126 0.92 -6.78 22.70
C THR A 126 -0.35 -6.34 23.43
N LYS A 127 -0.77 -7.09 24.46
CA LYS A 127 -1.93 -6.71 25.27
C LYS A 127 -1.68 -5.42 26.02
N GLU A 128 -0.45 -5.23 26.49
CA GLU A 128 0.01 -4.05 27.21
C GLU A 128 0.02 -2.84 26.27
N GLU A 129 0.60 -2.97 25.06
CA GLU A 129 0.56 -1.90 24.05
C GLU A 129 -0.88 -1.54 23.65
N LEU A 130 -1.78 -2.52 23.56
CA LEU A 130 -3.18 -2.28 23.24
C LEU A 130 -3.89 -1.51 24.36
N GLN A 131 -3.63 -1.86 25.63
CA GLN A 131 -4.13 -1.12 26.79
C GLN A 131 -3.60 0.31 26.77
N ASP A 132 -2.29 0.50 26.60
CA ASP A 132 -1.67 1.82 26.50
C ASP A 132 -2.25 2.67 25.36
N ILE A 133 -2.61 2.05 24.24
CA ILE A 133 -3.26 2.73 23.11
C ILE A 133 -4.67 3.20 23.50
N GLY A 134 -5.46 2.34 24.17
CA GLY A 134 -6.83 2.66 24.59
C GLY A 134 -6.93 3.59 25.79
N GLU A 135 -5.99 3.52 26.73
CA GLU A 135 -6.00 4.32 27.97
C GLU A 135 -5.65 5.79 27.72
N ASN A 136 -4.95 6.13 26.63
CA ASN A 136 -4.70 7.53 26.26
C ASN A 136 -5.80 8.14 25.37
N ASP A 137 -6.85 7.38 25.06
CA ASP A 137 -8.03 7.83 24.32
C ASP A 137 -9.12 8.37 25.28
N ILE A 138 -8.73 9.03 26.39
CA ILE A 138 -9.63 9.63 27.41
C ILE A 138 -10.31 10.93 26.91
N ASN A 139 -10.55 11.06 25.61
CA ASN A 139 -11.39 12.12 25.03
C ASN A 139 -12.66 11.51 24.43
N ASN A 140 -13.42 10.80 25.27
CA ASN A 140 -14.83 10.53 25.04
C ASN A 140 -15.64 10.89 26.28
#